data_AF-A0A522WAB8-F1
#
_entry.id   AF-A0A522WAB8-F1
#
_cell.length_a   1.000
_cell.length_b   1.000
_cell.length_c   1.000
_cell.angle_alpha   90.00
_cell.angle_beta   90.00
_cell.angle_gamma   90.00
#
_symmetry.space_group_name_H-M   'P 1'
#
loop_
_entity.id
_entity.type
_entity.pdbx_description
1 polymer ?
#
loop_
_entity_poly.entity_id
_entity_poly.type
_entity_poly.pdbx_seq_one_letter_code
_entity_poly.pdbx_strand_id
1 'polypeptide(L)'
;KISGCPNSCGQHPIAPLGFFGATRRSENHTAPFYRIVLGGRAATENAALSKECGLVPAKNVPALVGDFLKNYLADKDKSEDFYAYLERRGYQDMTALSKQYERLPSYSENKDYYFDWGKDEEFSLAGIGPGECGAGVLDMIEADILEAEGSLKKAKGLLDSEKLDPSAKEFSRAISLGARCLLVTFGLEPKNDLEAFKYFKEKFVSTKVVSDTFNDITEKAWELNSPGLTKDRLKELNDYAVSLLNEVKEAYKNMDSSFKFFPRQEVTAEKAPDKKEAQEGHILDLKGVRCPMNYVQAKLFLENAPIGTTVEICLDEGEPIQNVPVSLKNDGQEILEIKKTGGYYKVLVKKLVDY
;
A
#
# COMPACT_ATOMS: atom_id res chain seq x y z
N LYS A 1 -12.66 19.80 -11.35
CA LYS A 1 -13.43 18.87 -10.50
C LYS A 1 -12.63 18.54 -9.25
N ILE A 2 -13.26 18.27 -8.11
CA ILE A 2 -12.56 18.02 -6.84
C ILE A 2 -13.15 16.81 -6.12
N SER A 3 -12.30 15.95 -5.57
CA SER A 3 -12.68 14.85 -4.68
C SER A 3 -11.99 15.03 -3.34
N GLY A 4 -12.71 14.91 -2.23
CA GLY A 4 -12.12 15.05 -0.89
C GLY A 4 -11.15 13.91 -0.54
N CYS A 5 -11.20 12.79 -1.27
CA CYS A 5 -10.34 11.63 -1.11
C CYS A 5 -10.07 10.97 -2.49
N PRO A 6 -9.23 9.92 -2.55
CA PRO A 6 -8.90 9.22 -3.80
C PRO A 6 -10.07 8.51 -4.50
N ASN A 7 -11.19 8.26 -3.81
CA ASN A 7 -12.32 7.46 -4.30
C ASN A 7 -13.11 8.10 -5.47
N SER A 8 -12.60 9.17 -6.08
CA SER A 8 -13.08 9.71 -7.35
C SER A 8 -14.57 10.05 -7.44
N CYS A 9 -15.27 10.23 -6.31
CA CYS A 9 -16.69 10.60 -6.27
C CYS A 9 -16.96 11.92 -7.03
N GLY A 10 -15.97 12.83 -7.03
CA GLY A 10 -16.02 14.07 -7.80
C GLY A 10 -15.54 13.94 -9.25
N GLN A 11 -15.25 12.72 -9.72
CA GLN A 11 -14.82 12.40 -11.09
C GLN A 11 -13.57 13.19 -11.54
N HIS A 12 -12.61 13.38 -10.64
CA HIS A 12 -11.34 14.05 -10.97
C HIS A 12 -10.54 13.37 -12.10
N PRO A 13 -10.58 12.03 -12.34
CA PRO A 13 -9.80 11.41 -13.42
C PRO A 13 -10.18 11.83 -14.84
N ILE A 14 -11.40 12.33 -15.03
CA ILE A 14 -11.91 12.78 -16.34
C ILE A 14 -12.06 14.31 -16.40
N ALA A 15 -11.39 15.02 -15.51
CA ALA A 15 -11.45 16.47 -15.40
C ALA A 15 -10.29 17.12 -16.16
N PRO A 16 -10.54 18.23 -16.90
CA PRO A 16 -9.46 19.02 -17.51
C PRO A 16 -8.48 19.55 -16.46
N LEU A 17 -9.05 19.97 -15.33
CA LEU A 17 -8.35 20.30 -14.09
C LEU A 17 -9.07 19.59 -12.94
N GLY A 18 -8.36 18.66 -12.32
CA GLY A 18 -8.85 17.79 -11.25
C GLY A 18 -8.00 17.92 -9.99
N PHE A 19 -8.64 17.70 -8.85
CA PHE A 19 -8.00 17.61 -7.54
C PHE A 19 -8.55 16.42 -6.78
N PHE A 20 -7.69 15.73 -6.06
CA PHE A 20 -8.13 14.71 -5.11
C PHE A 20 -7.34 14.77 -3.80
N GLY A 21 -8.03 14.52 -2.69
CA GLY A 21 -7.49 14.69 -1.36
C GLY A 21 -6.33 13.73 -1.08
N ALA A 22 -5.32 14.28 -0.43
CA ALA A 22 -4.16 13.60 0.11
C ALA A 22 -3.82 14.22 1.46
N THR A 23 -2.85 13.65 2.17
CA THR A 23 -2.42 14.15 3.48
C THR A 23 -0.90 14.22 3.53
N ARG A 24 -0.36 15.20 4.24
CA ARG A 24 1.07 15.25 4.54
C ARG A 24 1.26 15.48 6.02
N ARG A 25 2.23 14.79 6.61
CA ARG A 25 2.63 15.00 7.99
C ARG A 25 3.85 15.88 8.07
N SER A 26 3.85 16.73 9.10
CA SER A 26 4.97 17.58 9.48
C SER A 26 5.02 17.61 10.99
N GLU A 27 6.13 17.14 11.56
CA GLU A 27 6.28 16.93 13.01
C GLU A 27 5.17 15.98 13.54
N ASN A 28 4.37 16.44 14.52
CA ASN A 28 3.27 15.68 15.12
C ASN A 28 1.89 16.06 14.56
N HIS A 29 1.85 16.87 13.48
CA HIS A 29 0.62 17.43 12.94
C HIS A 29 0.36 16.92 11.53
N THR A 30 -0.92 16.71 11.20
CA THR A 30 -1.36 16.26 9.88
C THR A 30 -1.99 17.44 9.14
N ALA A 31 -1.57 17.68 7.91
CA ALA A 31 -2.10 18.74 7.09
C ALA A 31 -2.87 18.16 5.89
N PRO A 32 -4.02 18.75 5.52
CA PRO A 32 -4.76 18.38 4.32
C PRO A 32 -4.05 18.88 3.07
N PHE A 33 -3.96 18.01 2.07
CA PHE A 33 -3.31 18.26 0.79
C PHE A 33 -4.23 17.89 -0.37
N TYR A 34 -3.90 18.39 -1.55
CA TYR A 34 -4.51 17.94 -2.80
C TYR A 34 -3.43 17.52 -3.79
N ARG A 35 -3.61 16.33 -4.38
CA ARG A 35 -2.95 15.94 -5.62
C ARG A 35 -3.68 16.60 -6.78
N ILE A 36 -2.91 17.15 -7.71
CA ILE A 36 -3.40 17.90 -8.86
C ILE A 36 -3.28 17.01 -10.09
N VAL A 37 -4.35 16.92 -10.87
CA VAL A 37 -4.36 16.18 -12.13
C VAL A 37 -4.88 17.06 -13.28
N LEU A 38 -4.31 16.88 -14.48
CA LEU A 38 -4.66 17.68 -15.66
C LEU A 38 -4.93 16.82 -16.89
N GLY A 39 -5.77 17.34 -17.78
CA GLY A 39 -5.95 16.81 -19.14
C GLY A 39 -6.96 15.68 -19.27
N GLY A 40 -7.78 15.42 -18.24
CA GLY A 40 -8.86 14.44 -18.32
C GLY A 40 -9.98 14.94 -19.25
N ARG A 41 -10.49 14.06 -20.10
CA ARG A 41 -11.54 14.36 -21.09
C ARG A 41 -12.53 13.20 -21.17
N ALA A 42 -13.79 13.49 -20.84
CA ALA A 42 -14.92 12.60 -21.12
C ALA A 42 -15.57 13.01 -22.45
N ALA A 43 -15.16 12.36 -23.53
CA ALA A 43 -15.65 12.61 -24.88
C ALA A 43 -15.77 11.30 -25.67
N THR A 44 -16.60 11.27 -26.71
CA THR A 44 -16.73 10.13 -27.64
C THR A 44 -15.47 9.91 -28.47
N GLU A 45 -14.79 11.00 -28.84
CA GLU A 45 -13.50 10.98 -29.53
C GLU A 45 -12.46 11.67 -28.65
N ASN A 46 -11.22 11.15 -28.65
CA ASN A 46 -10.11 11.65 -27.84
C ASN A 46 -10.36 11.62 -26.32
N ALA A 47 -11.07 10.60 -25.81
CA ALA A 47 -11.19 10.37 -24.36
C ALA A 47 -9.80 10.19 -23.73
N ALA A 48 -9.59 10.81 -22.56
CA ALA A 48 -8.31 10.76 -21.88
C ALA A 48 -8.49 10.79 -20.36
N LEU A 49 -7.64 10.07 -19.64
CA LEU A 49 -7.50 10.23 -18.20
C LEU A 49 -6.52 11.36 -17.89
N SER A 50 -6.80 12.08 -16.82
CA SER A 50 -5.93 13.14 -16.33
C SER A 50 -4.63 12.57 -15.76
N LYS A 51 -3.53 13.30 -15.95
CA LYS A 51 -2.19 12.95 -15.42
C LYS A 51 -1.88 13.79 -14.19
N GLU A 52 -1.22 13.19 -13.20
CA GLU A 52 -0.80 13.90 -11.98
C GLU A 52 0.32 14.90 -12.27
N CYS A 53 0.22 16.11 -11.69
CA CYS A 53 1.14 17.22 -11.94
C CYS A 53 1.83 17.72 -10.67
N GLY A 54 1.30 17.42 -9.49
CA GLY A 54 1.87 17.92 -8.24
C GLY A 54 1.00 17.69 -7.02
N LEU A 55 1.55 18.05 -5.87
CA LEU A 55 0.97 17.85 -4.54
C LEU A 55 1.16 19.15 -3.74
N VAL A 56 0.07 19.77 -3.29
CA VAL A 56 0.12 21.06 -2.57
C VAL A 56 -0.80 21.07 -1.34
N PRO A 57 -0.49 21.88 -0.31
CA PRO A 57 -1.38 22.03 0.84
C PRO A 57 -2.75 22.58 0.42
N ALA A 58 -3.82 22.16 1.07
CA ALA A 58 -5.19 22.57 0.73
C ALA A 58 -5.39 24.09 0.78
N LYS A 59 -4.69 24.79 1.68
CA LYS A 59 -4.73 26.26 1.77
C LYS A 59 -4.12 26.97 0.55
N ASN A 60 -3.18 26.33 -0.15
CA ASN A 60 -2.51 26.91 -1.31
C ASN A 60 -3.29 26.70 -2.63
N VAL A 61 -4.24 25.75 -2.66
CA VAL A 61 -4.98 25.39 -3.88
C VAL A 61 -5.66 26.60 -4.55
N PRO A 62 -6.39 27.48 -3.83
CA PRO A 62 -7.05 28.63 -4.47
C PRO A 62 -6.07 29.59 -5.15
N ALA A 63 -4.92 29.86 -4.51
CA ALA A 63 -3.90 30.75 -5.06
C ALA A 63 -3.24 30.14 -6.31
N LEU A 64 -2.87 28.84 -6.23
CA LEU A 64 -2.31 28.10 -7.34
C LEU A 64 -3.26 28.07 -8.55
N VAL A 65 -4.56 27.83 -8.33
CA VAL A 65 -5.56 27.85 -9.41
C VAL A 65 -5.67 29.24 -10.02
N GLY A 66 -5.67 30.28 -9.19
CA GLY A 66 -5.68 31.66 -9.64
C GLY A 66 -4.51 31.98 -10.57
N ASP A 67 -3.29 31.61 -10.19
CA ASP A 67 -2.10 31.87 -11.00
C ASP A 67 -2.02 31.01 -12.25
N PHE A 68 -2.45 29.74 -12.18
CA PHE A 68 -2.54 28.90 -13.37
C PHE A 68 -3.51 29.47 -14.41
N LEU A 69 -4.68 29.96 -13.99
CA LEU A 69 -5.65 30.57 -14.89
C LEU A 69 -5.16 31.92 -15.45
N LYS A 70 -4.39 32.69 -14.68
CA LYS A 70 -3.74 33.90 -15.21
C LYS A 70 -2.72 33.56 -16.29
N ASN A 71 -1.89 32.53 -16.09
CA ASN A 71 -0.93 32.07 -17.11
C ASN A 71 -1.66 31.62 -18.37
N TYR A 72 -2.76 30.87 -18.23
CA TYR A 72 -3.61 30.50 -19.35
C TYR A 72 -4.17 31.73 -20.09
N LEU A 73 -4.71 32.71 -19.38
CA LEU A 73 -5.31 33.89 -20.01
C LEU A 73 -4.27 34.82 -20.68
N ALA A 74 -3.05 34.86 -20.17
CA ALA A 74 -1.97 35.68 -20.73
C ALA A 74 -1.36 35.06 -22.00
N ASP A 75 -1.26 33.73 -22.05
CA ASP A 75 -0.56 32.99 -23.11
C ASP A 75 -1.48 32.20 -24.06
N LYS A 76 -2.80 32.32 -23.91
CA LYS A 76 -3.73 31.71 -24.86
C LYS A 76 -3.70 32.44 -26.21
N ASP A 77 -3.58 31.67 -27.28
CA ASP A 77 -3.87 32.20 -28.61
C ASP A 77 -5.36 32.47 -28.76
N LYS A 78 -5.75 33.45 -29.60
CA LYS A 78 -7.16 33.85 -29.76
C LYS A 78 -8.10 32.73 -30.21
N SER A 79 -7.57 31.66 -30.82
CA SER A 79 -8.30 30.49 -31.31
C SER A 79 -8.01 29.20 -30.53
N GLU A 80 -7.19 29.25 -29.48
CA GLU A 80 -6.82 28.06 -28.70
C GLU A 80 -7.88 27.74 -27.64
N ASP A 81 -8.41 26.51 -27.67
CA ASP A 81 -9.27 26.03 -26.60
C ASP A 81 -8.45 25.62 -25.36
N PHE A 82 -9.12 25.41 -24.23
CA PHE A 82 -8.41 25.09 -22.99
C PHE A 82 -7.62 23.78 -23.08
N TYR A 83 -8.08 22.79 -23.83
CA TYR A 83 -7.39 21.51 -23.93
C TYR A 83 -6.13 21.61 -24.80
N ALA A 84 -6.18 22.37 -25.90
CA ALA A 84 -5.02 22.65 -26.73
C ALA A 84 -3.91 23.33 -25.91
N TYR A 85 -4.27 24.26 -25.02
CA TYR A 85 -3.32 24.86 -24.08
C TYR A 85 -2.76 23.81 -23.08
N LEU A 86 -3.62 22.95 -22.52
CA LEU A 86 -3.19 21.90 -21.59
C LEU A 86 -2.17 20.95 -22.22
N GLU A 87 -2.38 20.54 -23.47
CA GLU A 87 -1.50 19.65 -24.24
C GLU A 87 -0.17 20.33 -24.60
N ARG A 88 -0.21 21.63 -24.95
CA ARG A 88 0.97 22.38 -25.38
C ARG A 88 1.90 22.75 -24.22
N ARG A 89 1.36 23.33 -23.14
CA ARG A 89 2.16 23.79 -21.99
C ARG A 89 1.53 23.57 -20.62
N GLY A 90 0.21 23.40 -20.52
CA GLY A 90 -0.47 23.43 -19.22
C GLY A 90 0.08 22.43 -18.20
N TYR A 91 0.54 21.25 -18.63
CA TYR A 91 1.21 20.30 -17.73
C TYR A 91 2.53 20.84 -17.16
N GLN A 92 3.36 21.47 -17.99
CA GLN A 92 4.64 22.06 -17.57
C GLN A 92 4.40 23.27 -16.64
N ASP A 93 3.47 24.14 -17.03
CA ASP A 93 3.12 25.35 -16.28
C ASP A 93 2.56 24.97 -14.88
N MET A 94 1.67 23.98 -14.82
CA MET A 94 1.11 23.50 -13.55
C MET A 94 2.14 22.78 -12.69
N THR A 95 3.01 21.97 -13.27
CA THR A 95 4.09 21.29 -12.51
C THR A 95 5.05 22.31 -11.91
N ALA A 96 5.40 23.36 -12.66
CA ALA A 96 6.25 24.44 -12.16
C ALA A 96 5.57 25.23 -11.04
N LEU A 97 4.28 25.59 -11.20
CA LEU A 97 3.51 26.26 -10.15
C LEU A 97 3.35 25.37 -8.91
N SER A 98 3.07 24.08 -9.08
CA SER A 98 2.92 23.14 -7.96
C SER A 98 4.15 23.14 -7.07
N LYS A 99 5.35 23.17 -7.65
CA LYS A 99 6.62 23.28 -6.90
C LYS A 99 6.76 24.59 -6.12
N GLN A 100 6.21 25.70 -6.63
CA GLN A 100 6.22 26.97 -5.91
C GLN A 100 5.28 26.95 -4.69
N TYR A 101 4.20 26.16 -4.79
CA TYR A 101 3.15 26.07 -3.77
C TYR A 101 3.25 24.81 -2.89
N GLU A 102 4.29 23.96 -3.05
CA GLU A 102 4.42 22.70 -2.30
C GLU A 102 4.85 22.88 -0.84
N ARG A 103 5.38 24.06 -0.50
CA ARG A 103 5.91 24.36 0.84
C ARG A 103 4.80 24.27 1.88
N LEU A 104 5.01 23.40 2.85
CA LEU A 104 4.24 23.31 4.09
C LEU A 104 5.01 24.04 5.20
N PRO A 105 4.49 25.16 5.74
CA PRO A 105 5.05 25.78 6.93
C PRO A 105 5.01 24.83 8.14
N SER A 106 5.94 24.96 9.08
CA SER A 106 5.83 24.24 10.36
C SER A 106 4.59 24.71 11.13
N TYR A 107 4.12 23.90 12.08
CA TYR A 107 2.96 24.26 12.90
C TYR A 107 3.18 25.57 13.67
N SER A 108 4.41 25.78 14.14
CA SER A 108 4.84 27.01 14.81
C SER A 108 4.89 28.23 13.89
N GLU A 109 5.21 28.05 12.60
CA GLU A 109 5.25 29.13 11.62
C GLU A 109 3.84 29.54 11.18
N ASN A 110 3.00 28.57 10.82
CA ASN A 110 1.62 28.83 10.44
C ASN A 110 0.72 27.60 10.65
N LYS A 111 0.02 27.59 11.78
CA LYS A 111 -0.90 26.49 12.14
C LYS A 111 -2.11 26.36 11.21
N ASP A 112 -2.51 27.40 10.48
CA ASP A 112 -3.73 27.37 9.66
C ASP A 112 -3.65 26.33 8.53
N TYR A 113 -2.43 25.94 8.13
CA TYR A 113 -2.19 24.87 7.15
C TYR A 113 -2.60 23.49 7.65
N TYR A 114 -2.80 23.32 8.95
CA TYR A 114 -3.21 22.06 9.58
C TYR A 114 -4.72 22.02 9.86
N PHE A 115 -5.48 23.02 9.39
CA PHE A 115 -6.94 23.06 9.47
C PHE A 115 -7.52 23.04 8.07
N ASP A 116 -8.56 22.24 7.82
CA ASP A 116 -9.21 22.25 6.51
C ASP A 116 -10.03 23.55 6.30
N TRP A 117 -10.43 23.83 5.07
CA TRP A 117 -11.33 24.94 4.77
C TRP A 117 -12.68 24.76 5.47
N GLY A 118 -13.08 25.76 6.27
CA GLY A 118 -14.36 25.76 6.98
C GLY A 118 -14.42 24.83 8.20
N LYS A 119 -13.27 24.41 8.73
CA LYS A 119 -13.15 23.62 9.96
C LYS A 119 -12.39 24.38 11.03
N ASP A 120 -12.86 24.27 12.26
CA ASP A 120 -12.26 24.88 13.45
C ASP A 120 -11.43 23.88 14.27
N GLU A 121 -11.44 22.60 13.86
CA GLU A 121 -10.67 21.52 14.46
C GLU A 121 -9.46 21.18 13.58
N GLU A 122 -8.38 20.76 14.23
CA GLU A 122 -7.17 20.35 13.53
C GLU A 122 -7.45 19.11 12.67
N PHE A 123 -6.93 19.13 11.45
CA PHE A 123 -7.14 18.08 10.48
C PHE A 123 -6.56 16.76 11.00
N SER A 124 -7.41 15.75 11.06
CA SER A 124 -7.08 14.43 11.55
C SER A 124 -7.74 13.37 10.69
N LEU A 125 -7.06 12.23 10.57
CA LEU A 125 -7.62 11.01 9.97
C LEU A 125 -8.35 10.16 11.03
N ALA A 126 -8.35 10.58 12.30
CA ALA A 126 -9.05 9.88 13.37
C ALA A 126 -10.57 9.89 13.12
N GLY A 127 -11.20 8.72 13.20
CA GLY A 127 -12.64 8.55 12.97
C GLY A 127 -13.04 8.28 11.52
N ILE A 128 -12.09 8.32 10.58
CA ILE A 128 -12.30 7.88 9.19
C ILE A 128 -12.24 6.35 9.18
N GLY A 129 -13.31 5.69 8.74
CA GLY A 129 -13.40 4.23 8.75
C GLY A 129 -12.33 3.58 7.88
N PRO A 130 -11.94 2.31 8.14
CA PRO A 130 -10.86 1.61 7.41
C PRO A 130 -11.10 1.39 5.89
N GLY A 131 -12.14 2.00 5.29
CA GLY A 131 -12.37 2.04 3.84
C GLY A 131 -12.49 3.45 3.24
N GLU A 132 -12.34 4.51 4.02
CA GLU A 132 -12.61 5.88 3.56
C GLU A 132 -11.33 6.67 3.17
N CYS A 133 -10.14 6.24 3.60
CA CYS A 133 -8.86 6.86 3.23
C CYS A 133 -7.66 5.90 3.32
N GLY A 134 -7.74 4.71 2.71
CA GLY A 134 -6.63 3.74 2.75
C GLY A 134 -5.34 4.19 2.06
N ALA A 135 -5.41 5.11 1.07
CA ALA A 135 -4.25 5.47 0.25
C ALA A 135 -3.11 6.16 1.03
N GLY A 136 -3.42 7.05 1.99
CA GLY A 136 -2.38 7.75 2.74
C GLY A 136 -1.61 6.84 3.70
N VAL A 137 -2.29 5.85 4.28
CA VAL A 137 -1.68 4.84 5.16
C VAL A 137 -0.79 3.90 4.35
N LEU A 138 -1.25 3.47 3.17
CA LEU A 138 -0.47 2.63 2.26
C LEU A 138 0.75 3.38 1.71
N ASP A 139 0.60 4.64 1.29
CA ASP A 139 1.71 5.50 0.85
C ASP A 139 2.81 5.61 1.93
N MET A 140 2.42 5.69 3.21
CA MET A 140 3.35 5.74 4.34
C MET A 140 4.09 4.42 4.56
N ILE A 141 3.37 3.29 4.47
CA ILE A 141 3.96 1.95 4.58
C ILE A 141 4.97 1.74 3.44
N GLU A 142 4.58 2.08 2.21
CA GLU A 142 5.42 1.92 1.02
C GLU A 142 6.65 2.81 1.05
N ALA A 143 6.52 4.05 1.54
CA ALA A 143 7.66 4.95 1.73
C ALA A 143 8.66 4.39 2.75
N ASP A 144 8.21 3.91 3.90
CA ASP A 144 9.08 3.31 4.91
C ASP A 144 9.77 2.03 4.39
N ILE A 145 9.05 1.18 3.65
CA ILE A 145 9.60 -0.02 3.03
C ILE A 145 10.68 0.35 2.00
N LEU A 146 10.40 1.30 1.11
CA LEU A 146 11.35 1.73 0.08
C LEU A 146 12.59 2.37 0.70
N GLU A 147 12.42 3.16 1.75
CA GLU A 147 13.54 3.75 2.49
C GLU A 147 14.38 2.69 3.22
N ALA A 148 13.75 1.66 3.79
CA ALA A 148 14.45 0.53 4.40
C ALA A 148 15.27 -0.25 3.35
N GLU A 149 14.72 -0.52 2.17
CA GLU A 149 15.45 -1.16 1.07
C GLU A 149 16.65 -0.33 0.62
N GLY A 150 16.46 0.99 0.48
CA GLY A 150 17.54 1.93 0.17
C GLY A 150 18.66 1.91 1.21
N SER A 151 18.28 1.89 2.49
CA SER A 151 19.21 1.81 3.63
C SER A 151 19.99 0.50 3.62
N LEU A 152 19.34 -0.65 3.38
CA LEU A 152 20.01 -1.96 3.27
C LEU A 152 21.00 -1.99 2.10
N LYS A 153 20.61 -1.47 0.93
CA LYS A 153 21.50 -1.40 -0.24
C LYS A 153 22.73 -0.53 0.04
N LYS A 154 22.53 0.62 0.70
CA LYS A 154 23.62 1.52 1.10
C LYS A 154 24.52 0.88 2.16
N ALA A 155 23.93 0.25 3.17
CA ALA A 155 24.64 -0.45 4.24
C ALA A 155 25.55 -1.55 3.69
N LYS A 156 25.05 -2.35 2.73
CA LYS A 156 25.82 -3.38 2.02
C LYS A 156 26.99 -2.79 1.24
N GLY A 157 26.78 -1.74 0.47
CA GLY A 157 27.87 -1.06 -0.25
C GLY A 157 28.95 -0.49 0.67
N LEU A 158 28.55 0.03 1.84
CA LEU A 158 29.47 0.50 2.88
C LEU A 158 30.26 -0.67 3.52
N LEU A 159 29.61 -1.80 3.75
CA LEU A 159 30.23 -3.02 4.27
C LEU A 159 31.28 -3.59 3.30
N ASP A 160 30.96 -3.61 2.01
CA ASP A 160 31.87 -4.04 0.95
C ASP A 160 33.09 -3.12 0.84
N SER A 161 32.90 -1.83 1.12
CA SER A 161 33.95 -0.81 1.18
C SER A 161 34.67 -0.72 2.54
N GLU A 162 34.44 -1.68 3.44
CA GLU A 162 35.02 -1.78 4.80
C GLU A 162 34.74 -0.59 5.73
N LYS A 163 33.67 0.18 5.44
CA LYS A 163 33.18 1.27 6.29
C LYS A 163 32.17 0.72 7.30
N LEU A 164 32.68 0.09 8.35
CA LEU A 164 31.88 -0.68 9.31
C LEU A 164 30.89 0.17 10.12
N ASP A 165 31.32 1.25 10.80
CA ASP A 165 30.41 2.07 11.61
C ASP A 165 29.31 2.76 10.79
N PRO A 166 29.58 3.34 9.60
CA PRO A 166 28.53 3.86 8.74
C PRO A 166 27.56 2.77 8.25
N SER A 167 28.07 1.56 7.96
CA SER A 167 27.24 0.42 7.57
C SER A 167 26.30 0.01 8.71
N ALA A 168 26.80 -0.06 9.94
CA ALA A 168 26.01 -0.38 11.14
C ALA A 168 24.84 0.59 11.35
N LYS A 169 25.07 1.90 11.15
CA LYS A 169 24.01 2.93 11.25
C LYS A 169 22.92 2.75 10.20
N GLU A 170 23.29 2.43 8.97
CA GLU A 170 22.31 2.20 7.90
C GLU A 170 21.52 0.90 8.11
N PHE A 171 22.13 -0.15 8.67
CA PHE A 171 21.41 -1.34 9.12
C PHE A 171 20.43 -1.03 10.26
N SER A 172 20.86 -0.24 11.26
CA SER A 172 19.98 0.17 12.36
C SER A 172 18.78 0.95 11.83
N ARG A 173 19.00 1.87 10.87
CA ARG A 173 17.92 2.60 10.19
C ARG A 173 16.93 1.66 9.48
N ALA A 174 17.44 0.67 8.74
CA ALA A 174 16.60 -0.31 8.06
C ALA A 174 15.73 -1.13 9.02
N ILE A 175 16.29 -1.56 10.16
CA ILE A 175 15.54 -2.30 11.19
C ILE A 175 14.45 -1.41 11.81
N SER A 176 14.77 -0.16 12.15
CA SER A 176 13.80 0.78 12.72
C SER A 176 12.65 1.08 11.76
N LEU A 177 12.94 1.30 10.48
CA LEU A 177 11.92 1.50 9.43
C LEU A 177 11.06 0.25 9.23
N GLY A 178 11.67 -0.93 9.13
CA GLY A 178 10.97 -2.20 8.99
C GLY A 178 10.00 -2.47 10.15
N ALA A 179 10.45 -2.24 11.39
CA ALA A 179 9.61 -2.42 12.58
C ALA A 179 8.46 -1.39 12.67
N ARG A 180 8.68 -0.17 12.18
CA ARG A 180 7.69 0.90 12.27
C ARG A 180 6.62 0.83 11.19
N CYS A 181 6.97 0.45 9.96
CA CYS A 181 6.16 0.74 8.78
C CYS A 181 4.71 0.27 8.89
N LEU A 182 4.45 -0.92 9.46
CA LEU A 182 3.09 -1.46 9.59
C LEU A 182 2.34 -0.96 10.83
N LEU A 183 2.97 -0.29 11.79
CA LEU A 183 2.30 0.14 13.04
C LEU A 183 1.19 1.17 12.81
N VAL A 184 1.29 1.94 11.72
CA VAL A 184 0.27 2.92 11.30
C VAL A 184 -1.09 2.26 11.07
N THR A 185 -1.13 0.98 10.69
CA THR A 185 -2.36 0.20 10.50
C THR A 185 -3.15 0.00 11.79
N PHE A 186 -2.47 0.09 12.94
CA PHE A 186 -3.07 0.04 14.27
C PHE A 186 -3.32 1.43 14.86
N GLY A 187 -3.08 2.50 14.08
CA GLY A 187 -3.09 3.88 14.59
C GLY A 187 -2.01 4.13 15.65
N LEU A 188 -0.92 3.34 15.65
CA LEU A 188 0.17 3.47 16.61
C LEU A 188 1.30 4.31 16.03
N GLU A 189 1.70 5.33 16.78
CA GLU A 189 2.77 6.27 16.41
C GLU A 189 3.87 6.26 17.47
N PRO A 190 4.89 5.42 17.30
CA PRO A 190 6.00 5.37 18.24
C PRO A 190 6.83 6.65 18.19
N LYS A 191 7.17 7.21 19.36
CA LYS A 191 7.97 8.43 19.52
C LYS A 191 9.46 8.19 19.31
N ASN A 192 9.89 6.93 19.40
CA ASN A 192 11.28 6.50 19.25
C ASN A 192 11.34 5.01 18.87
N ASP A 193 12.54 4.56 18.48
CA ASP A 193 12.77 3.19 18.02
C ASP A 193 12.45 2.14 19.09
N LEU A 194 12.71 2.42 20.37
CA LEU A 194 12.43 1.48 21.46
C LEU A 194 10.93 1.23 21.63
N GLU A 195 10.12 2.28 21.51
CA GLU A 195 8.67 2.19 21.48
C GLU A 195 8.16 1.48 20.22
N ALA A 196 8.78 1.76 19.06
CA ALA A 196 8.46 1.06 17.80
C ALA A 196 8.72 -0.44 17.92
N PHE A 197 9.87 -0.86 18.45
CA PHE A 197 10.20 -2.26 18.66
C PHE A 197 9.28 -2.95 19.66
N LYS A 198 8.87 -2.24 20.73
CA LYS A 198 7.89 -2.76 21.67
C LYS A 198 6.56 -3.06 20.96
N TYR A 199 6.00 -2.07 20.24
CA TYR A 199 4.74 -2.26 19.54
C TYR A 199 4.84 -3.31 18.44
N PHE A 200 5.98 -3.37 17.72
CA PHE A 200 6.22 -4.38 16.71
C PHE A 200 6.15 -5.80 17.29
N LYS A 201 6.84 -6.03 18.41
CA LYS A 201 6.79 -7.31 19.12
C LYS A 201 5.38 -7.66 19.59
N GLU A 202 4.67 -6.69 20.16
CA GLU A 202 3.30 -6.89 20.63
C GLU A 202 2.31 -7.17 19.49
N LYS A 203 2.39 -6.47 18.37
CA LYS A 203 1.37 -6.52 17.30
C LYS A 203 1.65 -7.54 16.21
N PHE A 204 2.91 -7.89 15.97
CA PHE A 204 3.29 -8.77 14.86
C PHE A 204 4.00 -10.05 15.30
N VAL A 205 4.92 -9.98 16.26
CA VAL A 205 5.64 -11.19 16.70
C VAL A 205 4.79 -12.03 17.64
N SER A 206 4.20 -11.43 18.67
CA SER A 206 3.36 -12.16 19.64
C SER A 206 2.09 -12.75 19.04
N THR A 207 1.60 -12.13 17.97
CA THR A 207 0.43 -12.56 17.18
C THR A 207 0.80 -13.52 16.05
N LYS A 208 2.07 -13.91 15.94
CA LYS A 208 2.61 -14.82 14.91
C LYS A 208 2.44 -14.33 13.47
N VAL A 209 2.20 -13.04 13.26
CA VAL A 209 2.20 -12.45 11.91
C VAL A 209 3.63 -12.41 11.35
N VAL A 210 4.60 -12.15 12.22
CA VAL A 210 6.04 -12.18 11.96
C VAL A 210 6.66 -13.25 12.87
N SER A 211 7.73 -13.90 12.39
CA SER A 211 8.47 -14.94 13.07
C SER A 211 8.98 -14.54 14.46
N ASP A 212 8.97 -15.49 15.39
CA ASP A 212 9.50 -15.33 16.74
C ASP A 212 11.00 -15.02 16.76
N THR A 213 11.72 -15.27 15.65
CA THR A 213 13.13 -14.92 15.48
C THR A 213 13.40 -13.43 15.64
N PHE A 214 12.37 -12.58 15.53
CA PHE A 214 12.49 -11.12 15.69
C PHE A 214 12.12 -10.64 17.10
N ASN A 215 11.92 -11.53 18.08
CA ASN A 215 11.73 -11.12 19.47
C ASN A 215 12.95 -10.38 20.06
N ASP A 216 14.13 -10.62 19.50
CA ASP A 216 15.41 -10.01 19.88
C ASP A 216 15.73 -8.71 19.12
N ILE A 217 14.75 -8.13 18.41
CA ILE A 217 14.95 -6.95 17.56
C ILE A 217 15.53 -5.75 18.33
N THR A 218 15.18 -5.60 19.61
CA THR A 218 15.68 -4.53 20.47
C THR A 218 17.17 -4.69 20.73
N GLU A 219 17.60 -5.92 21.00
CA GLU A 219 18.97 -6.32 21.27
C GLU A 219 19.83 -6.16 20.01
N LYS A 220 19.32 -6.59 18.84
CA LYS A 220 20.00 -6.42 17.55
C LYS A 220 20.17 -4.96 17.16
N ALA A 221 19.15 -4.14 17.37
CA ALA A 221 19.23 -2.71 17.12
C ALA A 221 20.21 -2.01 18.08
N TRP A 222 20.25 -2.42 19.35
CA TRP A 222 21.21 -1.90 20.33
C TRP A 222 22.66 -2.29 19.97
N GLU A 223 22.86 -3.53 19.53
CA GLU A 223 24.17 -4.02 19.06
C GLU A 223 24.68 -3.20 17.87
N LEU A 224 23.83 -2.87 16.89
CA LEU A 224 24.19 -2.02 15.75
C LEU A 224 24.60 -0.58 16.11
N ASN A 225 24.19 -0.11 17.28
CA ASN A 225 24.59 1.19 17.81
C ASN A 225 25.84 1.12 18.70
N SER A 226 26.37 -0.08 18.93
CA SER A 226 27.58 -0.30 19.73
C SER A 226 28.85 -0.24 18.87
N PRO A 227 29.93 0.38 19.36
CA PRO A 227 31.18 0.45 18.61
C PRO A 227 31.89 -0.90 18.52
N GLY A 228 32.72 -1.09 17.50
CA GLY A 228 33.65 -2.22 17.41
C GLY A 228 33.07 -3.50 16.79
N LEU A 229 32.00 -3.40 16.00
CA LEU A 229 31.45 -4.54 15.27
C LEU A 229 32.42 -5.06 14.20
N THR A 230 32.59 -6.38 14.16
CA THR A 230 33.39 -7.04 13.13
C THR A 230 32.63 -7.11 11.81
N LYS A 231 33.35 -7.22 10.70
CA LYS A 231 32.77 -7.36 9.35
C LYS A 231 31.84 -8.57 9.25
N ASP A 232 32.21 -9.70 9.86
CA ASP A 232 31.39 -10.91 9.84
C ASP A 232 30.12 -10.76 10.68
N ARG A 233 30.21 -10.08 11.84
CA ARG A 233 29.01 -9.80 12.63
C ARG A 233 28.05 -8.85 11.90
N LEU A 234 28.57 -7.88 11.17
CA LEU A 234 27.75 -7.00 10.32
C LEU A 234 27.07 -7.74 9.17
N LYS A 235 27.68 -8.81 8.62
CA LYS A 235 27.00 -9.67 7.63
C LYS A 235 25.83 -10.42 8.26
N GLU A 236 25.99 -10.96 9.47
CA GLU A 236 24.88 -11.62 10.17
C GLU A 236 23.73 -10.65 10.48
N LEU A 237 24.07 -9.42 10.89
CA LEU A 237 23.08 -8.37 11.14
C LEU A 237 22.42 -7.86 9.84
N ASN A 238 23.15 -7.86 8.72
CA ASN A 238 22.58 -7.62 7.40
C ASN A 238 21.53 -8.68 7.05
N ASP A 239 21.86 -9.96 7.21
CA ASP A 239 20.96 -11.06 6.87
C ASP A 239 19.71 -11.03 7.76
N TYR A 240 19.86 -10.66 9.03
CA TYR A 240 18.76 -10.39 9.94
C TYR A 240 17.87 -9.24 9.44
N ALA A 241 18.44 -8.10 9.09
CA ALA A 241 17.68 -6.93 8.64
C ALA A 241 16.97 -7.17 7.29
N VAL A 242 17.61 -7.89 6.37
CA VAL A 242 17.00 -8.35 5.11
C VAL A 242 15.83 -9.29 5.38
N SER A 243 16.01 -10.26 6.29
CA SER A 243 14.96 -11.21 6.65
C SER A 243 13.77 -10.52 7.30
N LEU A 244 14.02 -9.57 8.22
CA LEU A 244 12.98 -8.74 8.84
C LEU A 244 12.16 -8.01 7.79
N LEU A 245 12.82 -7.33 6.85
CA LEU A 245 12.13 -6.55 5.82
C LEU A 245 11.31 -7.45 4.89
N ASN A 246 11.81 -8.65 4.57
CA ASN A 246 11.05 -9.62 3.78
C ASN A 246 9.79 -10.09 4.51
N GLU A 247 9.88 -10.40 5.82
CA GLU A 247 8.72 -10.79 6.63
C GLU A 247 7.68 -9.68 6.72
N VAL A 248 8.15 -8.45 6.93
CA VAL A 248 7.29 -7.26 6.96
C VAL A 248 6.59 -7.03 5.63
N LYS A 249 7.31 -7.18 4.50
CA LYS A 249 6.72 -7.09 3.16
C LYS A 249 5.72 -8.21 2.88
N GLU A 250 5.96 -9.40 3.40
CA GLU A 250 5.02 -10.52 3.31
C GLU A 250 3.74 -10.24 4.13
N ALA A 251 3.90 -9.77 5.37
CA ALA A 251 2.78 -9.34 6.20
C ALA A 251 1.97 -8.20 5.54
N TYR A 252 2.65 -7.24 4.92
CA TYR A 252 2.01 -6.17 4.14
C TYR A 252 1.18 -6.71 2.98
N LYS A 253 1.73 -7.65 2.19
CA LYS A 253 1.02 -8.26 1.04
C LYS A 253 -0.18 -9.09 1.47
N ASN A 254 -0.11 -9.73 2.63
CA ASN A 254 -1.17 -10.59 3.18
C ASN A 254 -2.17 -9.84 4.06
N MET A 255 -2.03 -8.52 4.17
CA MET A 255 -2.93 -7.65 4.91
C MET A 255 -4.27 -7.51 4.16
N ASP A 256 -5.39 -7.62 4.89
CA ASP A 256 -6.70 -7.44 4.26
C ASP A 256 -7.05 -5.95 4.03
N SER A 257 -8.15 -5.72 3.32
CA SER A 257 -8.65 -4.36 3.02
C SER A 257 -9.13 -3.58 4.26
N SER A 258 -9.20 -4.22 5.43
CA SER A 258 -9.48 -3.60 6.73
C SER A 258 -8.22 -3.46 7.59
N PHE A 259 -7.03 -3.60 7.00
CA PHE A 259 -5.73 -3.53 7.66
C PHE A 259 -5.50 -4.59 8.74
N LYS A 260 -6.16 -5.75 8.64
CA LYS A 260 -5.95 -6.88 9.56
C LYS A 260 -4.86 -7.80 9.03
N PHE A 261 -4.11 -8.35 9.97
CA PHE A 261 -3.05 -9.32 9.73
C PHE A 261 -3.44 -10.69 10.25
N PHE A 262 -2.92 -11.72 9.62
CA PHE A 262 -3.19 -13.10 9.96
C PHE A 262 -1.92 -13.80 10.44
N PRO A 263 -2.02 -14.65 11.48
CA PRO A 263 -0.91 -15.50 11.88
C PRO A 263 -0.35 -16.31 10.71
N ARG A 264 0.96 -16.44 10.64
CA ARG A 264 1.65 -17.36 9.75
C ARG A 264 1.13 -18.77 10.01
N GLN A 265 0.73 -19.49 8.95
CA GLN A 265 0.52 -20.93 9.07
C GLN A 265 1.90 -21.57 9.29
N GLU A 266 2.09 -22.25 10.42
CA GLU A 266 3.25 -23.11 10.59
C GLU A 266 3.18 -24.20 9.51
N VAL A 267 4.16 -24.19 8.60
CA VAL A 267 4.43 -25.36 7.77
C VAL A 267 5.04 -26.39 8.72
N THR A 268 4.21 -27.14 9.44
CA THR A 268 4.65 -28.39 10.04
C THR A 268 5.09 -29.27 8.88
N ALA A 269 6.40 -29.54 8.82
CA ALA A 269 6.99 -30.50 7.91
C ALA A 269 6.47 -31.91 8.23
N GLU A 270 5.25 -32.22 7.82
CA GLU A 270 4.76 -33.60 7.78
C GLU A 270 5.04 -34.19 6.39
N LYS A 271 5.70 -35.35 6.46
CA LYS A 271 6.15 -36.16 5.33
C LYS A 271 5.03 -36.35 4.31
N ALA A 272 5.38 -36.17 3.05
CA ALA A 272 4.56 -36.55 1.91
C ALA A 272 4.02 -37.98 2.09
N PRO A 273 2.69 -38.20 2.11
CA PRO A 273 2.13 -39.53 1.95
C PRO A 273 2.06 -39.87 0.46
N ASP A 274 2.40 -41.13 0.20
CA ASP A 274 2.53 -41.77 -1.10
C ASP A 274 1.34 -41.56 -2.06
N LYS A 275 1.72 -41.49 -3.34
CA LYS A 275 0.83 -41.59 -4.50
C LYS A 275 0.03 -42.89 -4.46
N LYS A 276 -1.31 -42.78 -4.46
CA LYS A 276 -2.20 -43.69 -5.20
C LYS A 276 -3.42 -42.95 -5.75
N GLU A 277 -3.36 -42.79 -7.07
CA GLU A 277 -4.40 -42.72 -8.10
C GLU A 277 -5.88 -42.60 -7.69
N ALA A 278 -6.55 -41.53 -8.16
CA ALA A 278 -7.62 -41.61 -9.17
C ALA A 278 -8.07 -40.21 -9.66
N GLN A 279 -7.94 -39.98 -10.97
CA GLN A 279 -8.55 -38.93 -11.84
C GLN A 279 -8.29 -37.45 -11.48
N GLU A 280 -7.56 -36.77 -12.38
CA GLU A 280 -7.07 -35.39 -12.31
C GLU A 280 -8.18 -34.34 -12.11
N GLY A 281 -8.54 -34.11 -10.86
CA GLY A 281 -9.19 -32.88 -10.40
C GLY A 281 -8.25 -32.22 -9.42
N HIS A 282 -7.83 -30.98 -9.70
CA HIS A 282 -7.12 -30.20 -8.69
C HIS A 282 -8.10 -29.91 -7.55
N ILE A 283 -7.74 -30.17 -6.29
CA ILE A 283 -8.59 -29.83 -5.15
C ILE A 283 -7.97 -28.63 -4.45
N LEU A 284 -8.74 -27.56 -4.30
CA LEU A 284 -8.36 -26.35 -3.59
C LEU A 284 -9.19 -26.25 -2.30
N ASP A 285 -8.57 -26.50 -1.16
CA ASP A 285 -9.26 -26.47 0.13
C ASP A 285 -9.22 -25.07 0.74
N LEU A 286 -10.37 -24.40 0.79
CA LEU A 286 -10.55 -23.06 1.34
C LEU A 286 -11.47 -23.05 2.57
N LYS A 287 -11.66 -24.22 3.21
CA LYS A 287 -12.35 -24.29 4.50
C LYS A 287 -11.55 -23.52 5.56
N GLY A 288 -12.24 -22.77 6.41
CA GLY A 288 -11.68 -21.82 7.37
C GLY A 288 -11.19 -20.50 6.75
N VAL A 289 -11.14 -20.37 5.42
CA VAL A 289 -10.67 -19.16 4.74
C VAL A 289 -11.83 -18.18 4.58
N ARG A 290 -11.74 -17.06 5.30
CA ARG A 290 -12.79 -16.01 5.31
C ARG A 290 -12.76 -15.15 4.06
N CYS A 291 -13.90 -14.54 3.72
CA CYS A 291 -13.97 -13.55 2.65
C CYS A 291 -13.10 -12.30 2.99
N PRO A 292 -12.44 -11.66 2.00
CA PRO A 292 -12.42 -12.01 0.58
C PRO A 292 -11.33 -13.04 0.20
N MET A 293 -10.55 -13.54 1.16
CA MET A 293 -9.36 -14.35 0.88
C MET A 293 -9.68 -15.68 0.18
N ASN A 294 -10.83 -16.28 0.45
CA ASN A 294 -11.27 -17.49 -0.26
C ASN A 294 -11.40 -17.25 -1.77
N TYR A 295 -11.99 -16.12 -2.18
CA TYR A 295 -12.09 -15.76 -3.58
C TYR A 295 -10.71 -15.40 -4.17
N VAL A 296 -9.88 -14.64 -3.44
CA VAL A 296 -8.54 -14.27 -3.90
C VAL A 296 -7.68 -15.51 -4.15
N GLN A 297 -7.69 -16.49 -3.24
CA GLN A 297 -6.94 -17.74 -3.40
C GLN A 297 -7.49 -18.60 -4.54
N ALA A 298 -8.81 -18.67 -4.71
CA ALA A 298 -9.44 -19.32 -5.86
C ALA A 298 -9.01 -18.67 -7.19
N LYS A 299 -8.96 -17.34 -7.23
CA LYS A 299 -8.54 -16.56 -8.39
C LYS A 299 -7.06 -16.78 -8.72
N LEU A 300 -6.17 -16.63 -7.74
CA LEU A 300 -4.72 -16.86 -7.92
C LEU A 300 -4.42 -18.28 -8.41
N PHE A 301 -5.15 -19.28 -7.90
CA PHE A 301 -5.01 -20.65 -8.39
C PHE A 301 -5.38 -20.74 -9.87
N LEU A 302 -6.53 -20.18 -10.26
CA LEU A 302 -7.00 -20.21 -11.63
C LEU A 302 -6.14 -19.35 -12.57
N GLU A 303 -5.58 -18.22 -12.12
CA GLU A 303 -4.64 -17.41 -12.91
C GLU A 303 -3.41 -18.23 -13.32
N ASN A 304 -2.86 -19.01 -12.39
CA ASN A 304 -1.67 -19.82 -12.63
C ASN A 304 -1.97 -21.18 -13.30
N ALA A 305 -3.24 -21.51 -13.54
CA ALA A 305 -3.65 -22.76 -14.18
C ALA A 305 -3.87 -22.59 -15.70
N PRO A 306 -3.59 -23.61 -16.53
CA PRO A 306 -3.93 -23.60 -17.96
C PRO A 306 -5.45 -23.47 -18.20
N ILE A 307 -5.87 -22.79 -19.28
CA ILE A 307 -7.27 -22.78 -19.72
C ILE A 307 -7.76 -24.22 -19.94
N GLY A 308 -8.99 -24.51 -19.50
CA GLY A 308 -9.59 -25.85 -19.53
C GLY A 308 -9.37 -26.67 -18.25
N THR A 309 -8.49 -26.22 -17.34
CA THR A 309 -8.26 -26.86 -16.04
C THR A 309 -9.54 -26.88 -15.21
N THR A 310 -9.83 -28.01 -14.59
CA THR A 310 -10.95 -28.18 -13.66
C THR A 310 -10.43 -28.31 -12.22
N VAL A 311 -11.00 -27.53 -11.30
CA VAL A 311 -10.64 -27.50 -9.88
C VAL A 311 -11.88 -27.66 -8.99
N GLU A 312 -11.78 -28.50 -7.97
CA GLU A 312 -12.78 -28.64 -6.90
C GLU A 312 -12.39 -27.74 -5.73
N ILE A 313 -13.16 -26.68 -5.48
CA ILE A 313 -12.94 -25.72 -4.41
C ILE A 313 -13.81 -26.08 -3.20
N CYS A 314 -13.20 -26.37 -2.05
CA CYS A 314 -13.93 -26.62 -0.80
C CYS A 314 -14.16 -25.32 -0.03
N LEU A 315 -15.42 -24.99 0.29
CA LEU A 315 -15.83 -23.75 0.95
C LEU A 315 -16.72 -24.03 2.16
N ASP A 316 -16.60 -23.24 3.21
CA ASP A 316 -17.50 -23.33 4.36
C ASP A 316 -18.93 -22.88 4.03
N GLU A 317 -19.88 -23.25 4.88
CA GLU A 317 -21.23 -22.67 4.82
C GLU A 317 -21.23 -21.17 5.12
N GLY A 318 -22.20 -20.45 4.56
CA GLY A 318 -22.38 -19.01 4.78
C GLY A 318 -21.80 -18.16 3.65
N GLU A 319 -21.12 -17.07 3.99
CA GLU A 319 -20.59 -16.10 3.02
C GLU A 319 -19.62 -16.69 1.96
N PRO A 320 -18.74 -17.65 2.27
CA PRO A 320 -17.80 -18.22 1.29
C PRO A 320 -18.51 -18.85 0.08
N ILE A 321 -19.48 -19.74 0.33
CA ILE A 321 -20.22 -20.42 -0.73
C ILE A 321 -21.18 -19.48 -1.50
N GLN A 322 -21.63 -18.39 -0.87
CA GLN A 322 -22.49 -17.40 -1.53
C GLN A 322 -21.71 -16.48 -2.48
N ASN A 323 -20.47 -16.13 -2.14
CA ASN A 323 -19.71 -15.11 -2.85
C ASN A 323 -18.73 -15.70 -3.88
N VAL A 324 -17.95 -16.73 -3.51
CA VAL A 324 -16.87 -17.23 -4.36
C VAL A 324 -17.36 -17.75 -5.72
N PRO A 325 -18.41 -18.58 -5.83
CA PRO A 325 -18.89 -19.04 -7.13
C PRO A 325 -19.44 -17.91 -8.01
N VAL A 326 -20.10 -16.92 -7.41
CA VAL A 326 -20.64 -15.75 -8.12
C VAL A 326 -19.51 -14.90 -8.67
N SER A 327 -18.49 -14.62 -7.87
CA SER A 327 -17.33 -13.83 -8.29
C SER A 327 -16.54 -14.52 -9.40
N LEU A 328 -16.28 -15.82 -9.28
CA LEU A 328 -15.59 -16.60 -10.32
C LEU A 328 -16.40 -16.62 -11.63
N LYS A 329 -17.73 -16.70 -11.55
CA LYS A 329 -18.60 -16.61 -12.72
C LYS A 329 -18.58 -15.21 -13.36
N ASN A 330 -18.52 -14.15 -12.55
CA ASN A 330 -18.38 -12.77 -13.02
C ASN A 330 -17.03 -12.53 -13.71
N ASP A 331 -15.99 -13.24 -13.30
CA ASP A 331 -14.68 -13.26 -13.96
C ASP A 331 -14.62 -14.16 -15.20
N GLY A 332 -15.77 -14.67 -15.66
CA GLY A 332 -15.87 -15.46 -16.88
C GLY A 332 -15.51 -16.94 -16.74
N GLN A 333 -15.35 -17.46 -15.51
CA GLN A 333 -15.11 -18.88 -15.25
C GLN A 333 -16.43 -19.67 -15.17
N GLU A 334 -16.38 -20.97 -15.44
CA GLU A 334 -17.57 -21.83 -15.45
C GLU A 334 -17.70 -22.64 -14.15
N ILE A 335 -18.85 -22.55 -13.49
CA ILE A 335 -19.19 -23.41 -12.34
C ILE A 335 -19.89 -24.66 -12.88
N LEU A 336 -19.22 -25.81 -12.80
CA LEU A 336 -19.73 -27.09 -13.29
C LEU A 336 -20.67 -27.75 -12.27
N GLU A 337 -20.33 -27.72 -10.99
CA GLU A 337 -21.10 -28.41 -9.96
C GLU A 337 -20.92 -27.77 -8.57
N ILE A 338 -21.98 -27.79 -7.75
CA ILE A 338 -21.91 -27.44 -6.32
C ILE A 338 -22.55 -28.57 -5.51
N LYS A 339 -21.76 -29.21 -4.63
CA LYS A 339 -22.19 -30.32 -3.78
C LYS A 339 -21.97 -30.00 -2.30
N LYS A 340 -23.01 -30.17 -1.49
CA LYS A 340 -22.92 -30.06 -0.02
C LYS A 340 -22.41 -31.39 0.56
N THR A 341 -21.34 -31.35 1.35
CA THR A 341 -20.72 -32.53 1.97
C THR A 341 -20.32 -32.22 3.41
N GLY A 342 -20.89 -32.93 4.39
CA GLY A 342 -20.35 -32.99 5.77
C GLY A 342 -20.01 -31.65 6.44
N GLY A 343 -20.83 -30.61 6.27
CA GLY A 343 -20.62 -29.28 6.90
C GLY A 343 -19.89 -28.25 6.03
N TYR A 344 -19.57 -28.58 4.77
CA TYR A 344 -18.97 -27.66 3.80
C TYR A 344 -19.51 -27.93 2.39
N TYR A 345 -19.09 -27.12 1.42
CA TYR A 345 -19.47 -27.22 0.01
C TYR A 345 -18.25 -27.51 -0.85
N LYS A 346 -18.44 -28.33 -1.87
CA LYS A 346 -17.48 -28.60 -2.94
C LYS A 346 -18.00 -27.93 -4.21
N VAL A 347 -17.22 -27.02 -4.77
CA VAL A 347 -17.56 -26.25 -5.98
C VAL A 347 -16.59 -26.63 -7.07
N LEU A 348 -17.08 -27.35 -8.09
CA LEU A 348 -16.31 -27.71 -9.26
C LEU A 348 -16.32 -26.55 -10.25
N VAL A 349 -15.15 -26.01 -10.56
CA VAL A 349 -14.94 -24.85 -11.43
C VAL A 349 -14.03 -25.24 -12.59
N LYS A 350 -14.37 -24.80 -13.80
CA LYS A 350 -13.53 -24.94 -14.98
C LYS A 350 -13.04 -23.58 -15.44
N LYS A 351 -11.73 -23.46 -15.64
CA LYS A 351 -11.12 -22.26 -16.22
C LYS A 351 -11.50 -22.15 -17.70
N LEU A 352 -12.09 -21.03 -18.10
CA LEU A 352 -12.43 -20.76 -19.50
C LEU A 352 -11.67 -19.58 -20.10
N VAL A 353 -11.35 -18.58 -19.28
CA VAL A 353 -10.68 -17.35 -19.71
C VAL A 353 -9.50 -17.05 -18.79
N ASP A 354 -8.50 -16.37 -19.32
CA ASP A 354 -7.48 -15.71 -18.49
C ASP A 354 -8.06 -14.43 -17.89
N TYR A 355 -7.53 -14.04 -16.73
CA TYR A 355 -7.98 -12.86 -15.98
C TYR A 355 -7.41 -11.56 -16.55
#